data_AF-A0A212CJI2-F1
#
_entry.id   AF-A0A212CJI2-F1
#
_cell.length_a   1.000
_cell.length_b   1.000
_cell.length_c   1.000
_cell.angle_alpha   90.00
_cell.angle_beta   90.00
_cell.angle_gamma   90.00
#
_symmetry.space_group_name_H-M   'P 1'
#
loop_
_entity.id
_entity.type
_entity.pdbx_description
1 polymer ?
#
loop_
_entity_poly.entity_id
_entity_poly.type
_entity_poly.pdbx_seq_one_letter_code
_entity_poly.pdbx_strand_id
1 'polypeptide(L)' 'EVGEPSKEEKAVAKFLRFNCPTKSTNMMGHRVDYFIASKAVDCLLDSKWAKAKKGEEALFTTRESVVDYCN' A
#
# COMPACT_ATOMS: atom_id res chain seq x y z
N GLU A 1 -11.99 -17.91 2.92
CA GLU A 1 -12.76 -16.77 3.45
C GLU A 1 -11.80 -15.60 3.60
N VAL A 2 -12.14 -14.42 3.07
CA VAL A 2 -11.33 -13.22 3.30
C VAL A 2 -11.69 -12.74 4.69
N GLY A 3 -10.80 -13.00 5.66
CA GLY A 3 -10.96 -12.50 7.03
C GLY A 3 -10.99 -10.98 7.07
N GLU A 4 -11.49 -10.40 8.17
CA GLU A 4 -11.41 -8.96 8.35
C GLU A 4 -9.97 -8.48 8.25
N PRO A 5 -9.71 -7.35 7.56
CA PRO A 5 -8.36 -6.84 7.44
C PRO A 5 -7.81 -6.51 8.82
N SER A 6 -6.60 -7.00 9.07
CA SER A 6 -5.81 -6.76 10.26
C SER A 6 -5.61 -5.27 10.48
N LYS A 7 -5.26 -4.90 11.72
CA LYS A 7 -4.95 -3.50 12.05
C LYS A 7 -3.81 -2.95 11.20
N GLU A 8 -2.87 -3.81 10.81
CA GLU A 8 -1.72 -3.46 9.99
C GLU A 8 -2.12 -3.23 8.53
N GLU A 9 -2.90 -4.13 7.93
CA GLU A 9 -3.45 -3.93 6.56
C GLU A 9 -4.29 -2.66 6.46
N LYS A 10 -5.12 -2.37 7.48
CA LYS A 10 -5.86 -1.11 7.55
C LYS A 10 -4.92 0.10 7.62
N ALA A 11 -3.80 0.00 8.34
CA ALA A 11 -2.82 1.06 8.43
C ALA A 11 -2.04 1.26 7.13
N VAL A 12 -1.66 0.18 6.44
CA VAL A 12 -1.00 0.21 5.13
C VAL A 12 -1.93 0.82 4.08
N ALA A 13 -3.19 0.39 4.02
CA ALA A 13 -4.20 0.95 3.10
C ALA A 13 -4.42 2.45 3.35
N LYS A 14 -4.50 2.86 4.63
CA LYS A 14 -4.61 4.27 5.00
C LYS A 14 -3.36 5.06 4.55
N PHE A 15 -2.17 4.50 4.74
CA PHE A 15 -0.94 5.15 4.32
C PHE A 15 -0.90 5.37 2.81
N LEU A 16 -1.21 4.34 2.01
CA LEU A 16 -1.31 4.46 0.55
C LEU A 16 -2.29 5.54 0.12
N ARG A 17 -3.47 5.60 0.74
CA ARG A 17 -4.50 6.61 0.42
C ARG A 17 -4.00 8.05 0.57
N PHE A 18 -3.14 8.34 1.54
CA PHE A 18 -2.70 9.71 1.84
C PHE A 18 -1.28 10.05 1.36
N ASN A 19 -0.44 9.04 1.07
CA ASN A 19 0.96 9.25 0.71
C ASN A 19 1.29 8.83 -0.72
N CYS A 20 0.49 7.97 -1.35
CA CYS A 20 0.68 7.62 -2.74
C CYS A 20 -0.01 8.67 -3.63
N PRO A 21 0.63 9.15 -4.71
CA PRO A 21 -0.01 10.03 -5.68
C PRO A 21 -1.27 9.38 -6.28
N THR A 22 -2.43 9.99 -6.03
CA THR A 22 -3.72 9.53 -6.55
C THR A 22 -4.23 10.44 -7.65
N LYS A 23 -5.00 9.86 -8.58
CA LYS A 23 -5.77 10.57 -9.61
C LYS A 23 -7.24 10.19 -9.46
N SER A 24 -8.13 11.12 -9.77
CA SER A 24 -9.56 10.82 -9.86
C SER A 24 -9.96 10.59 -11.32
N THR A 25 -10.87 9.66 -11.56
CA THR A 25 -11.54 9.48 -12.85
C THR A 25 -13.02 9.14 -12.64
N ASN A 26 -13.81 9.16 -13.71
CA ASN A 26 -15.14 8.58 -13.70
C ASN A 26 -15.07 7.19 -14.32
N MET A 27 -15.46 6.17 -13.57
CA MET A 27 -15.53 4.79 -14.01
C MET A 27 -16.97 4.31 -13.84
N MET A 28 -17.62 3.99 -14.97
CA MET A 28 -19.01 3.54 -15.01
C MET A 28 -20.00 4.49 -14.30
N GLY A 29 -19.82 5.80 -14.42
CA GLY A 29 -20.67 6.80 -13.77
C GLY A 29 -20.25 7.15 -12.35
N HIS A 30 -19.37 6.37 -11.73
CA HIS A 30 -18.87 6.61 -10.38
C HIS A 30 -17.54 7.34 -10.40
N ARG A 31 -17.41 8.40 -9.60
CA ARG A 31 -16.11 9.01 -9.38
C ARG A 31 -15.28 8.08 -8.51
N VAL A 32 -14.13 7.67 -9.03
CA VAL A 32 -13.18 6.78 -8.35
C VAL A 32 -11.83 7.47 -8.26
N ASP A 33 -11.13 7.23 -7.16
CA ASP A 33 -9.73 7.61 -6.99
C ASP A 33 -8.87 6.36 -7.19
N TYR A 34 -7.82 6.49 -8.00
CA TYR A 34 -6.87 5.43 -8.29
C TYR A 34 -5.44 5.92 -8.14
N PHE A 35 -4.53 4.98 -7.95
CA PHE A 35 -3.09 5.24 -7.96
C PHE A 35 -2.41 4.26 -8.90
N ILE A 36 -1.17 4.58 -9.27
CA ILE A 36 -0.37 3.70 -10.13
C ILE A 36 0.34 2.68 -9.25
N ALA A 37 0.22 1.38 -9.59
CA ALA A 37 0.81 0.30 -8.81
C ALA A 37 2.32 0.48 -8.57
N SER A 38 3.08 0.88 -9.60
CA SER A 38 4.52 1.15 -9.44
C SER A 38 4.82 2.24 -8.42
N LYS A 39 3.98 3.27 -8.34
CA LYS A 39 4.09 4.35 -7.34
C LYS A 39 3.69 3.90 -5.94
N ALA A 40 2.72 3.00 -5.82
CA ALA A 40 2.37 2.39 -4.55
C ALA A 40 3.53 1.52 -4.02
N VAL A 41 4.17 0.73 -4.89
CA VAL A 41 5.35 -0.07 -4.52
C VAL A 41 6.48 0.83 -4.01
N ASP A 42 6.80 1.90 -4.73
CA ASP A 42 7.82 2.86 -4.32
C ASP A 42 7.45 3.51 -2.96
N CYS A 43 6.19 3.91 -2.80
CA CYS A 43 5.68 4.53 -1.57
C CYS A 43 5.78 3.58 -0.35
N LEU A 44 5.47 2.30 -0.54
CA LEU A 44 5.56 1.28 0.52
C LEU A 44 7.02 0.94 0.85
N LEU A 45 7.92 0.90 -0.14
CA LEU A 45 9.35 0.74 0.10
C LEU A 45 10.00 1.92 0.81
N ASP A 46 9.41 3.11 0.70
CA ASP A 46 9.85 4.29 1.45
C ASP A 46 9.24 4.41 2.85
N SER A 47 8.27 3.55 3.17
CA SER A 47 7.49 3.59 4.42
C SER A 47 8.23 2.99 5.61
N LYS A 48 7.64 3.15 6.81
CA LYS A 48 8.12 2.52 8.04
C LYS A 48 8.13 0.97 7.99
N TRP A 49 7.31 0.38 7.13
CA TRP A 49 7.20 -1.06 6.95
C TRP A 49 8.36 -1.66 6.14
N ALA A 50 9.04 -0.82 5.35
CA ALA A 50 10.26 -1.21 4.66
C ALA A 50 11.53 -0.75 5.41
N LYS A 51 11.46 0.41 6.06
CA LYS A 51 12.55 0.99 6.85
C LYS A 51 12.43 0.62 8.32
N ALA A 52 12.21 -0.66 8.62
CA ALA A 52 12.06 -1.12 10.00
C ALA A 52 13.30 -0.74 10.82
N LYS A 53 13.07 -0.28 12.05
CA LYS A 53 14.16 0.05 12.97
C LYS A 53 14.83 -1.23 13.44
N LYS A 54 16.08 -1.11 13.89
CA LYS A 54 16.88 -2.21 14.44
C LYS A 54 16.09 -2.92 15.56
N GLY A 55 15.59 -4.13 15.29
CA GLY A 55 14.79 -4.93 16.22
C GLY A 55 13.32 -5.18 15.82
N GLU A 56 12.82 -4.56 14.75
CA GLU A 56 11.52 -4.88 14.14
C GLU A 56 11.74 -5.58 12.79
N GLU A 57 10.93 -6.61 12.49
CA GLU A 57 10.96 -7.24 11.16
C GLU A 57 10.30 -6.30 10.14
N ALA A 58 11.02 -6.03 9.05
CA ALA A 58 10.46 -5.25 7.95
C ALA A 58 9.40 -6.07 7.23
N LEU A 59 8.18 -5.55 7.15
CA LEU A 59 7.08 -6.15 6.39
C LEU A 59 7.39 -6.19 4.89
N PHE A 60 8.13 -5.18 4.39
CA PHE A 60 8.51 -5.07 2.99
C PHE A 60 10.03 -5.06 2.85
N THR A 61 10.60 -6.09 2.24
CA THR A 61 12.05 -6.24 2.07
C THR A 61 12.49 -6.04 0.63
N THR A 62 11.60 -6.32 -0.32
CA THR A 62 11.84 -6.30 -1.76
C THR A 62 10.64 -5.75 -2.51
N ARG A 63 10.81 -5.31 -3.76
CA ARG A 63 9.67 -4.89 -4.60
C ARG A 63 8.66 -6.01 -4.76
N GLU A 64 9.15 -7.23 -4.91
CA GLU A 64 8.38 -8.45 -5.06
C GLU A 64 7.51 -8.69 -3.83
N SER A 65 8.07 -8.56 -2.61
CA SER A 65 7.29 -8.70 -1.37
C SER A 65 6.12 -7.71 -1.27
N VAL A 66 6.28 -6.49 -1.80
CA VAL A 66 5.21 -5.49 -1.82
C VAL A 66 4.15 -5.85 -2.85
N VAL A 67 4.56 -6.32 -4.03
CA VAL A 67 3.64 -6.78 -5.08
C VAL A 67 2.83 -7.96 -4.58
N ASP A 68 3.46 -8.94 -3.94
CA ASP A 68 2.79 -10.12 -3.37
C ASP A 68 1.80 -9.73 -2.27
N TYR A 69 2.14 -8.74 -1.44
CA TYR A 69 1.24 -8.22 -0.40
C TYR A 69 0.01 -7.49 -0.97
N CYS A 70 0.11 -6.90 -2.17
CA CYS A 70 -0.97 -6.16 -2.81
C CYS A 70 -1.89 -7.03 -3.70
N ASN A 71 -1.56 -8.29 -3.93
CA ASN A 71 -2.35 -9.25 -4.70
C ASN A 71 -3.40 -9.96 -3.84
#